data_AF-C9RJH5-F1
#
_entry.id   AF-C9RJH5-F1
#
_cell.length_a   1.000
_cell.length_b   1.000
_cell.length_c   1.000
_cell.angle_alpha   90.00
_cell.angle_beta   90.00
_cell.angle_gamma   90.00
#
_symmetry.space_group_name_H-M   'P 1'
#
loop_
_entity.id
_entity.type
_entity.pdbx_description
1 polymer ?
#
loop_
_entity_poly.entity_id
_entity_poly.type
_entity_poly.pdbx_seq_one_letter_code
_entity_poly.pdbx_strand_id
1 'polypeptide(L)'
;MNKKNQFEFRPQIAGYDCAPTAFINALIYLFKREEIPIDVVQGIYKITLNGGLYHGSSEKDIAKLSKWLKDYRRKDWSFAVDIDRQVGRIANFDKIDLEDENVCCILHVKIAGGYWHYITAFYEKGDYIYCYDPYFEEEKETRNWRSKKMRNGCNLKVKREYLFAEKDSGVYRTGLSKNREFILIKRIKPAK
;
A
#
# COMPACT_ATOMS: atom_id res chain seq x y z
N MET A 1 9.48 13.13 14.45
CA MET A 1 10.14 12.13 13.57
C MET A 1 11.62 12.45 13.44
N ASN A 2 12.48 11.65 14.06
CA ASN A 2 13.93 11.74 13.92
C ASN A 2 14.42 10.45 13.22
N LYS A 3 14.32 10.38 11.88
CA LYS A 3 14.91 9.27 11.10
C LYS A 3 15.51 9.78 9.80
N LYS A 4 16.83 9.69 9.73
CA LYS A 4 17.72 9.80 8.56
C LYS A 4 17.56 8.63 7.56
N ASN A 5 16.46 7.87 7.58
CA ASN A 5 16.32 6.73 6.69
C ASN A 5 15.56 7.14 5.44
N GLN A 6 16.31 7.33 4.35
CA GLN A 6 15.74 7.33 3.01
C GLN A 6 15.35 5.89 2.68
N PHE A 7 14.06 5.62 2.56
CA PHE A 7 13.58 4.32 2.08
C PHE A 7 13.82 4.21 0.57
N GLU A 8 14.21 3.02 0.12
CA GLU A 8 14.29 2.67 -1.29
C GLU A 8 13.10 1.78 -1.64
N PHE A 9 11.99 2.43 -2.00
CA PHE A 9 10.80 1.73 -2.49
C PHE A 9 10.99 1.27 -3.92
N ARG A 10 10.28 0.21 -4.29
CA ARG A 10 10.43 -0.47 -5.56
C ARG A 10 9.33 -0.05 -6.53
N PRO A 11 9.67 0.32 -7.78
CA PRO A 11 8.68 0.36 -8.86
C PRO A 11 8.20 -1.06 -9.19
N GLN A 12 7.05 -1.15 -9.82
CA GLN A 12 6.60 -2.42 -10.40
C GLN A 12 7.44 -2.76 -11.63
N ILE A 13 7.58 -4.04 -11.95
CA ILE A 13 8.43 -4.52 -13.04
C ILE A 13 7.63 -4.68 -14.34
N ALA A 14 6.38 -5.12 -14.23
CA ALA A 14 5.48 -5.40 -15.36
C ALA A 14 4.21 -4.55 -15.26
N GLY A 15 3.30 -4.61 -16.23
CA GLY A 15 2.03 -3.87 -16.16
C GLY A 15 1.06 -4.37 -15.08
N TYR A 16 1.34 -5.51 -14.45
CA TYR A 16 0.34 -6.29 -13.71
C TYR A 16 0.79 -6.69 -12.29
N ASP A 17 1.93 -6.21 -11.81
CA ASP A 17 2.51 -6.54 -10.50
C ASP A 17 2.46 -5.39 -9.48
N CYS A 18 1.49 -4.47 -9.63
CA CYS A 18 1.26 -3.38 -8.68
C CYS A 18 0.95 -3.89 -7.26
N ALA A 19 0.12 -4.91 -7.12
CA ALA A 19 -0.27 -5.49 -5.83
C ALA A 19 0.93 -6.09 -5.06
N PRO A 20 1.70 -7.06 -5.58
CA PRO A 20 2.87 -7.57 -4.86
C PRO A 20 3.85 -6.46 -4.53
N THR A 21 4.06 -5.50 -5.45
CA THR A 21 4.96 -4.38 -5.22
C THR A 21 4.49 -3.49 -4.06
N ALA A 22 3.19 -3.20 -3.96
CA ALA A 22 2.62 -2.43 -2.85
C ALA A 22 2.80 -3.13 -1.49
N PHE A 23 2.62 -4.47 -1.44
CA PHE A 23 2.89 -5.26 -0.24
C PHE A 23 4.38 -5.27 0.13
N ILE A 24 5.27 -5.42 -0.84
CA ILE A 24 6.73 -5.37 -0.59
C ILE A 24 7.14 -3.99 -0.06
N ASN A 25 6.62 -2.90 -0.64
CA ASN A 25 6.90 -1.55 -0.16
C ASN A 25 6.37 -1.30 1.26
N ALA A 26 5.21 -1.87 1.61
CA ALA A 26 4.71 -1.86 2.99
C ALA A 26 5.69 -2.55 3.96
N LEU A 27 6.24 -3.71 3.58
CA LEU A 27 7.22 -4.41 4.43
C LEU A 27 8.54 -3.64 4.56
N ILE A 28 9.03 -3.01 3.47
CA ILE A 28 10.23 -2.16 3.49
C ILE A 28 10.06 -0.98 4.46
N TYR A 29 8.85 -0.44 4.57
CA TYR A 29 8.56 0.65 5.51
C TYR A 29 8.51 0.16 6.97
N LEU A 30 7.82 -0.95 7.21
CA LEU A 30 7.53 -1.44 8.56
C LEU A 30 8.71 -2.18 9.22
N PHE A 31 9.60 -2.79 8.43
CA PHE A 31 10.63 -3.70 8.92
C PHE A 31 12.01 -3.34 8.37
N LYS A 32 13.05 -3.66 9.15
CA LYS A 32 14.41 -3.73 8.62
C LYS A 32 14.52 -4.97 7.72
N ARG A 33 15.46 -4.93 6.77
CA ARG A 33 15.66 -6.01 5.78
C ARG A 33 15.86 -7.38 6.45
N GLU A 34 16.62 -7.40 7.54
CA GLU A 34 16.96 -8.63 8.28
C GLU A 34 15.78 -9.20 9.07
N GLU A 35 14.71 -8.41 9.26
CA GLU A 35 13.49 -8.82 9.96
C GLU A 35 12.44 -9.43 9.02
N ILE A 36 12.63 -9.36 7.70
CA ILE A 36 11.68 -9.85 6.69
C ILE A 36 12.06 -11.28 6.27
N PRO A 37 11.26 -12.31 6.59
CA PRO A 37 11.53 -13.67 6.16
C PRO A 37 11.44 -13.81 4.63
N ILE A 38 12.37 -14.54 4.03
CA ILE A 38 12.39 -14.73 2.55
C ILE A 38 11.13 -15.45 2.05
N ASP A 39 10.56 -16.35 2.84
CA ASP A 39 9.32 -17.06 2.55
C ASP A 39 8.09 -16.15 2.56
N VAL A 40 8.11 -15.05 3.33
CA VAL A 40 7.10 -13.97 3.24
C VAL A 40 7.14 -13.31 1.87
N VAL A 41 8.33 -12.94 1.40
CA VAL A 41 8.53 -12.35 0.07
C VAL A 41 8.05 -13.32 -1.02
N GLN A 42 8.45 -14.59 -0.94
CA GLN A 42 8.00 -15.60 -1.90
C GLN A 42 6.47 -15.78 -1.87
N GLY A 43 5.86 -15.81 -0.69
CA GLY A 43 4.42 -15.97 -0.52
C GLY A 43 3.63 -14.84 -1.15
N ILE A 44 4.08 -13.59 -0.99
CA ILE A 44 3.49 -12.42 -1.65
C ILE A 44 3.43 -12.67 -3.16
N TYR A 45 4.58 -12.88 -3.82
CA TYR A 45 4.62 -13.09 -5.27
C TYR A 45 3.83 -14.32 -5.72
N LYS A 46 3.97 -15.45 -5.02
CA LYS A 46 3.27 -16.71 -5.36
C LYS A 46 1.76 -16.57 -5.25
N ILE A 47 1.23 -15.82 -4.30
CA ILE A 47 -0.21 -15.64 -4.15
C ILE A 47 -0.74 -14.64 -5.17
N THR A 48 -0.05 -13.51 -5.37
CA THR A 48 -0.55 -12.41 -6.21
C THR A 48 -0.39 -12.60 -7.71
N LEU A 49 0.59 -13.42 -8.14
CA LEU A 49 0.90 -13.64 -9.55
C LEU A 49 0.41 -15.00 -10.09
N ASN A 50 -0.46 -15.68 -9.33
CA ASN A 50 -1.00 -17.00 -9.71
C ASN A 50 -2.23 -16.92 -10.65
N GLY A 51 -2.78 -15.73 -10.87
CA GLY A 51 -4.10 -15.48 -11.47
C GLY A 51 -4.20 -15.49 -13.01
N GLY A 52 -3.27 -16.14 -13.71
CA GLY A 52 -3.22 -16.14 -15.18
C GLY A 52 -2.52 -14.91 -15.77
N LEU A 53 -1.98 -15.07 -16.98
CA LEU A 53 -1.21 -14.02 -17.68
C LEU A 53 -2.08 -12.75 -17.88
N TYR A 54 -1.50 -11.57 -17.62
CA TYR A 54 -2.07 -10.26 -17.96
C TYR A 54 -3.35 -9.79 -17.22
N HIS A 55 -3.67 -10.33 -16.05
CA HIS A 55 -4.85 -9.89 -15.27
C HIS A 55 -4.53 -9.28 -13.91
N GLY A 56 -3.24 -9.19 -13.56
CA GLY A 56 -2.82 -8.74 -12.23
C GLY A 56 -3.34 -9.65 -11.12
N SER A 57 -3.53 -9.09 -9.92
CA SER A 57 -4.04 -9.84 -8.77
C SER A 57 -5.54 -9.68 -8.63
N SER A 58 -6.25 -10.81 -8.52
CA SER A 58 -7.69 -10.78 -8.30
C SER A 58 -8.04 -10.41 -6.86
N GLU A 59 -9.28 -9.98 -6.62
CA GLU A 59 -9.80 -9.74 -5.27
C GLU A 59 -9.59 -10.95 -4.34
N LYS A 60 -9.70 -12.17 -4.89
CA LYS A 60 -9.48 -13.43 -4.15
C LYS A 60 -8.02 -13.61 -3.75
N ASP A 61 -7.09 -13.22 -4.61
CA ASP A 61 -5.65 -13.30 -4.31
C ASP A 61 -5.27 -12.33 -3.20
N ILE A 62 -5.81 -11.10 -3.25
CA ILE A 62 -5.59 -10.09 -2.21
C ILE A 62 -6.21 -10.53 -0.87
N ALA A 63 -7.42 -11.10 -0.89
CA ALA A 63 -8.05 -11.68 0.29
C ALA A 63 -7.19 -12.80 0.91
N LYS A 64 -6.74 -13.73 0.05
CA LYS A 64 -5.90 -14.87 0.45
C LYS A 64 -4.57 -14.40 1.02
N LEU A 65 -3.90 -13.45 0.37
CA LEU A 65 -2.65 -12.88 0.84
C LEU A 65 -2.83 -12.17 2.19
N SER A 66 -3.87 -11.35 2.32
CA SER A 66 -4.18 -10.61 3.56
C SER A 66 -4.38 -11.56 4.74
N LYS A 67 -5.14 -12.64 4.53
CA LYS A 67 -5.32 -13.69 5.54
C LYS A 67 -4.01 -14.41 5.85
N TRP A 68 -3.28 -14.82 4.82
CA TRP A 68 -2.03 -15.56 4.98
C TRP A 68 -0.96 -14.77 5.74
N LEU A 69 -0.77 -13.49 5.42
CA LEU A 69 0.17 -12.61 6.12
C LEU A 69 -0.26 -12.36 7.58
N LYS A 70 -1.55 -12.17 7.84
CA LYS A 70 -2.10 -12.02 9.20
C LYS A 70 -1.83 -13.24 10.07
N ASP A 71 -2.00 -14.43 9.49
CA ASP A 71 -1.86 -15.72 10.16
C ASP A 71 -0.39 -16.21 10.17
N TYR A 72 0.52 -15.56 9.42
CA TYR A 72 1.93 -15.97 9.31
C TYR A 72 2.65 -15.88 10.66
N ARG A 73 3.16 -17.01 11.15
CA ARG A 73 4.00 -17.08 12.35
C ARG A 73 5.16 -18.03 12.10
N ARG A 74 6.36 -17.63 12.52
CA ARG A 74 7.57 -18.47 12.47
C ARG A 74 8.28 -18.39 13.81
N LYS A 75 8.61 -19.54 14.40
CA LYS A 75 9.09 -19.67 15.79
C LYS A 75 10.34 -18.83 16.10
N ASP A 76 11.18 -18.60 15.11
CA ASP A 76 12.47 -17.92 15.26
C ASP A 76 12.50 -16.49 14.69
N TRP A 77 11.34 -15.93 14.29
CA TRP A 77 11.27 -14.62 13.67
C TRP A 77 10.28 -13.72 14.41
N SER A 78 10.69 -12.49 14.70
CA SER A 78 9.81 -11.45 15.25
C SER A 78 8.90 -10.80 14.20
N PHE A 79 8.81 -11.39 13.01
CA PHE A 79 7.94 -10.90 11.94
C PHE A 79 6.49 -11.24 12.26
N ALA A 80 5.70 -10.22 12.54
CA ALA A 80 4.27 -10.33 12.72
C ALA A 80 3.59 -9.04 12.30
N VAL A 81 2.48 -9.18 11.57
CA VAL A 81 1.61 -8.07 11.18
C VAL A 81 0.17 -8.40 11.56
N ASP A 82 -0.58 -7.38 11.96
CA ASP A 82 -2.03 -7.42 11.89
C ASP A 82 -2.47 -6.79 10.57
N ILE A 83 -3.54 -7.34 10.00
CA ILE A 83 -4.11 -6.87 8.75
C ILE A 83 -5.61 -6.66 8.92
N ASP A 84 -6.06 -5.47 8.53
CA ASP A 84 -7.47 -5.10 8.38
C ASP A 84 -7.72 -4.70 6.92
N ARG A 85 -8.34 -5.60 6.15
CA ARG A 85 -8.75 -5.36 4.76
C ARG A 85 -10.22 -4.99 4.75
N GLN A 86 -10.54 -3.84 4.17
CA GLN A 86 -11.91 -3.37 4.01
C GLN A 86 -12.23 -3.10 2.54
N VAL A 87 -13.42 -3.52 2.12
CA VAL A 87 -13.88 -3.46 0.73
C VAL A 87 -15.31 -2.93 0.68
N GLY A 88 -15.63 -2.14 -0.34
CA GLY A 88 -16.95 -1.64 -0.62
C GLY A 88 -17.47 -0.66 0.45
N ARG A 89 -18.79 -0.64 0.62
CA ARG A 89 -19.49 0.37 1.44
C ARG A 89 -19.12 0.37 2.92
N ILE A 90 -18.53 -0.70 3.42
CA ILE A 90 -18.09 -0.83 4.81
C ILE A 90 -16.69 -0.23 5.03
N ALA A 91 -15.98 0.17 3.96
CA ALA A 91 -14.66 0.76 4.05
C ALA A 91 -14.71 2.11 4.79
N ASN A 92 -14.19 2.11 6.01
CA ASN A 92 -14.08 3.27 6.87
C ASN A 92 -12.62 3.78 6.88
N PHE A 93 -12.35 4.82 6.10
CA PHE A 93 -11.03 5.43 6.00
C PHE A 93 -10.61 6.22 7.24
N ASP A 94 -11.53 6.55 8.15
CA ASP A 94 -11.19 7.21 9.42
C ASP A 94 -10.38 6.29 10.35
N LYS A 95 -10.39 4.97 10.10
CA LYS A 95 -9.52 3.99 10.78
C LYS A 95 -8.07 4.02 10.31
N ILE A 96 -7.77 4.69 9.18
CA ILE A 96 -6.41 4.80 8.68
C ILE A 96 -5.69 5.88 9.50
N ASP A 97 -4.99 5.43 10.53
CA ASP A 97 -4.07 6.21 11.36
C ASP A 97 -2.63 6.01 10.86
N LEU A 98 -2.15 6.95 10.03
CA LEU A 98 -0.79 6.96 9.52
C LEU A 98 0.14 7.87 10.36
N GLU A 99 -0.27 8.27 11.56
CA GLU A 99 0.61 8.92 12.53
C GLU A 99 1.45 7.90 13.31
N ASP A 100 0.94 6.67 13.49
CA ASP A 100 1.70 5.54 14.04
C ASP A 100 2.73 5.03 13.01
N GLU A 101 4.03 5.17 13.33
CA GLU A 101 5.14 4.68 12.48
C GLU A 101 5.15 3.16 12.26
N ASN A 102 4.33 2.40 12.99
CA ASN A 102 4.17 0.95 12.84
C ASN A 102 2.98 0.59 11.95
N VAL A 103 2.33 1.56 11.33
CA VAL A 103 1.17 1.37 10.45
C VAL A 103 1.50 1.91 9.06
N CYS A 104 1.08 1.17 8.04
CA CYS A 104 0.97 1.68 6.68
C CYS A 104 -0.31 1.13 6.04
N CYS A 105 -0.71 1.69 4.90
CA CYS A 105 -1.91 1.29 4.21
C CYS A 105 -1.66 1.04 2.73
N ILE A 106 -2.17 -0.05 2.18
CA ILE A 106 -2.24 -0.26 0.74
C ILE A 106 -3.60 0.24 0.28
N LEU A 107 -3.61 1.12 -0.72
CA LEU A 107 -4.81 1.79 -1.22
C LEU A 107 -5.09 1.35 -2.65
N HIS A 108 -6.35 1.02 -2.94
CA HIS A 108 -6.84 0.78 -4.29
C HIS A 108 -7.39 2.10 -4.87
N VAL A 109 -6.71 2.65 -5.86
CA VAL A 109 -6.97 3.99 -6.42
C VAL A 109 -7.09 3.94 -7.93
N LYS A 110 -7.76 4.95 -8.51
CA LYS A 110 -7.75 5.17 -9.95
C LYS A 110 -6.48 5.89 -10.39
N ILE A 111 -5.85 5.44 -11.47
CA ILE A 111 -4.73 6.14 -12.13
C ILE A 111 -5.18 6.75 -13.47
N ALA A 112 -4.25 7.39 -14.19
CA ALA A 112 -4.51 7.87 -15.54
C ALA A 112 -5.02 6.73 -16.44
N GLY A 113 -5.94 7.04 -17.36
CA GLY A 113 -6.64 6.01 -18.16
C GLY A 113 -7.82 5.33 -17.44
N GLY A 114 -8.07 5.65 -16.17
CA GLY A 114 -9.22 5.13 -15.41
C GLY A 114 -9.03 3.72 -14.86
N TYR A 115 -7.84 3.15 -15.01
CA TYR A 115 -7.47 1.86 -14.45
C TYR A 115 -7.37 1.92 -12.93
N TRP A 116 -7.65 0.79 -12.29
CA TRP A 116 -7.44 0.61 -10.87
C TRP A 116 -6.03 0.13 -10.57
N HIS A 117 -5.48 0.60 -9.45
CA HIS A 117 -4.08 0.45 -9.13
C HIS A 117 -3.85 0.40 -7.62
N TYR A 118 -2.84 -0.33 -7.18
CA TYR A 118 -2.44 -0.40 -5.78
C TYR A 118 -1.23 0.50 -5.51
N ILE A 119 -1.39 1.44 -4.58
CA ILE A 119 -0.30 2.28 -4.05
C ILE A 119 -0.10 2.01 -2.56
N THR A 120 1.07 2.34 -2.02
CA THR A 120 1.34 2.22 -0.57
C THR A 120 1.37 3.61 0.07
N ALA A 121 0.53 3.86 1.05
CA ALA A 121 0.52 5.04 1.91
C ALA A 121 1.27 4.76 3.23
N PHE A 122 2.14 5.68 3.64
CA PHE A 122 3.07 5.44 4.75
C PHE A 122 2.86 6.34 5.95
N TYR A 123 2.67 7.65 5.71
CA TYR A 123 2.54 8.64 6.77
C TYR A 123 1.71 9.83 6.30
N GLU A 124 1.22 10.59 7.27
CA GLU A 124 0.51 11.84 7.06
C GLU A 124 1.34 13.03 7.53
N LYS A 125 1.22 14.15 6.80
CA LYS A 125 1.81 15.43 7.21
C LYS A 125 0.97 16.58 6.69
N GLY A 126 0.33 17.30 7.61
CA GLY A 126 -0.72 18.26 7.27
C GLY A 126 -1.86 17.55 6.54
N ASP A 127 -2.41 18.18 5.49
CA ASP A 127 -3.54 17.60 4.74
C ASP A 127 -3.15 16.48 3.77
N TYR A 128 -1.87 16.10 3.72
CA TYR A 128 -1.33 15.19 2.71
C TYR A 128 -0.97 13.83 3.30
N ILE A 129 -1.39 12.78 2.60
CA ILE A 129 -0.91 11.42 2.74
C ILE A 129 0.27 11.24 1.78
N TYR A 130 1.38 10.70 2.29
CA TYR A 130 2.58 10.42 1.53
C TYR A 130 2.61 8.95 1.13
N CYS A 131 2.75 8.72 -0.17
CA CYS A 131 2.60 7.42 -0.79
C CYS A 131 3.78 7.07 -1.71
N TYR A 132 3.84 5.81 -2.12
CA TYR A 132 4.58 5.37 -3.27
C TYR A 132 3.65 4.69 -4.27
N ASP A 133 3.65 5.21 -5.50
CA ASP A 133 3.01 4.64 -6.66
C ASP A 133 4.03 3.76 -7.42
N PRO A 134 3.83 2.42 -7.48
CA PRO A 134 4.68 1.51 -8.23
C PRO A 134 4.75 1.76 -9.74
N TYR A 135 3.71 2.31 -10.35
CA TYR A 135 3.59 2.59 -11.79
C TYR A 135 3.65 4.09 -12.06
N PHE A 136 4.63 4.75 -11.44
CA PHE A 136 4.66 6.20 -11.53
C PHE A 136 5.18 6.68 -12.89
N GLU A 137 4.30 7.31 -13.68
CA GLU A 137 4.66 8.08 -14.87
C GLU A 137 4.83 9.56 -14.47
N GLU A 138 6.10 10.03 -14.44
CA GLU A 138 6.45 11.43 -14.22
C GLU A 138 5.82 12.29 -15.30
N GLU A 139 4.85 13.17 -14.98
CA GLU A 139 4.63 14.42 -15.75
C GLU A 139 3.53 15.39 -15.26
N LYS A 140 2.63 15.04 -14.32
CA LYS A 140 1.47 15.92 -14.01
C LYS A 140 1.29 16.25 -12.53
N GLU A 141 1.79 17.39 -12.05
CA GLU A 141 1.42 17.88 -10.72
C GLU A 141 0.05 18.59 -10.72
N THR A 142 -0.71 18.45 -9.63
CA THR A 142 -1.93 19.23 -9.38
C THR A 142 -1.92 19.84 -7.98
N ARG A 143 -2.95 20.63 -7.65
CA ARG A 143 -3.17 21.12 -6.27
C ARG A 143 -3.52 20.00 -5.29
N ASN A 144 -4.10 18.90 -5.79
CA ASN A 144 -4.64 17.82 -4.98
C ASN A 144 -3.66 16.67 -4.77
N TRP A 145 -2.77 16.47 -5.73
CA TRP A 145 -1.71 15.48 -5.63
C TRP A 145 -0.48 15.99 -6.37
N ARG A 146 0.69 15.62 -5.88
CA ARG A 146 1.97 16.00 -6.49
C ARG A 146 2.89 14.81 -6.51
N SER A 147 3.71 14.79 -7.53
CA SER A 147 4.69 13.75 -7.72
C SER A 147 6.00 14.36 -8.17
N LYS A 148 6.95 14.31 -7.25
CA LYS A 148 8.34 14.76 -7.37
C LYS A 148 9.15 13.82 -6.50
N LYS A 149 10.44 13.68 -6.75
CA LYS A 149 11.35 13.02 -5.78
C LYS A 149 11.18 13.67 -4.42
N MET A 150 10.47 13.00 -3.51
CA MET A 150 10.24 13.50 -2.16
C MET A 150 11.33 12.97 -1.24
N ARG A 151 11.56 13.71 -0.16
CA ARG A 151 12.33 13.17 0.96
C ARG A 151 11.66 11.90 1.49
N ASN A 152 12.47 10.94 1.93
CA ASN A 152 12.04 9.64 2.51
C ASN A 152 11.52 8.60 1.51
N GLY A 153 11.86 8.71 0.22
CA GLY A 153 11.60 7.65 -0.77
C GLY A 153 10.23 7.70 -1.43
N CYS A 154 9.25 8.42 -0.87
CA CYS A 154 7.93 8.62 -1.49
C CYS A 154 8.05 9.33 -2.85
N ASN A 155 7.24 8.90 -3.83
CA ASN A 155 7.14 9.54 -5.14
C ASN A 155 5.80 10.28 -5.33
N LEU A 156 4.88 10.14 -4.37
CA LEU A 156 3.52 10.67 -4.45
C LEU A 156 3.10 11.27 -3.11
N LYS A 157 2.37 12.38 -3.14
CA LYS A 157 1.55 12.84 -2.02
C LYS A 157 0.18 13.26 -2.52
N VAL A 158 -0.86 12.92 -1.77
CA VAL A 158 -2.26 13.17 -2.14
C VAL A 158 -2.96 13.80 -0.95
N LYS A 159 -3.78 14.84 -1.18
CA LYS A 159 -4.62 15.40 -0.13
C LYS A 159 -5.61 14.35 0.39
N ARG A 160 -5.71 14.15 1.70
CA ARG A 160 -6.61 13.17 2.35
C ARG A 160 -8.06 13.37 1.90
N GLU A 161 -8.55 14.62 1.97
CA GLU A 161 -9.90 15.00 1.52
C GLU A 161 -10.17 14.64 0.06
N TYR A 162 -9.15 14.74 -0.80
CA TYR A 162 -9.29 14.45 -2.22
C TYR A 162 -9.26 12.95 -2.47
N LEU A 163 -8.33 12.23 -1.85
CA LEU A 163 -8.12 10.79 -1.99
C LEU A 163 -9.38 10.01 -1.63
N PHE A 164 -10.03 10.38 -0.53
CA PHE A 164 -11.19 9.67 0.03
C PHE A 164 -12.55 10.32 -0.29
N ALA A 165 -12.59 11.39 -1.11
CA ALA A 165 -13.87 11.96 -1.52
C ALA A 165 -14.66 10.97 -2.41
N GLU A 166 -15.97 10.88 -2.17
CA GLU A 166 -16.88 9.97 -2.88
C GLU A 166 -17.17 10.47 -4.30
N LYS A 167 -16.18 10.30 -5.18
CA LYS A 167 -16.23 10.65 -6.59
C LYS A 167 -15.52 9.60 -7.41
N ASP A 168 -16.13 9.23 -8.54
CA ASP A 168 -15.57 8.21 -9.43
C ASP A 168 -14.55 8.77 -10.45
N SER A 169 -14.46 10.10 -10.57
CA SER A 169 -13.58 10.78 -11.53
C SER A 169 -12.35 11.41 -10.85
N GLY A 170 -11.18 11.16 -11.44
CA GLY A 170 -9.91 11.76 -11.03
C GLY A 170 -8.85 10.74 -10.63
N VAL A 171 -7.60 11.08 -10.93
CA VAL A 171 -6.41 10.29 -10.59
C VAL A 171 -6.19 10.34 -9.07
N TYR A 172 -5.76 9.22 -8.49
CA TYR A 172 -5.55 8.98 -7.06
C TYR A 172 -6.79 9.18 -6.19
N ARG A 173 -7.94 8.72 -6.66
CA ARG A 173 -9.15 8.58 -5.83
C ARG A 173 -9.45 7.13 -5.57
N THR A 174 -10.00 6.84 -4.39
CA THR A 174 -10.52 5.51 -4.05
C THR A 174 -11.90 5.22 -4.66
N GLY A 175 -12.49 6.18 -5.37
CA GLY A 175 -13.78 6.05 -6.05
C GLY A 175 -15.00 6.08 -5.13
N LEU A 176 -16.13 5.68 -5.71
CA LEU A 176 -17.41 5.53 -5.00
C LEU A 176 -17.35 4.47 -3.92
N SER A 177 -18.18 4.58 -2.88
CA SER A 177 -18.14 3.68 -1.72
C SER A 177 -18.16 2.19 -2.09
N LYS A 178 -18.91 1.79 -3.12
CA LYS A 178 -18.96 0.40 -3.60
C LYS A 178 -17.65 -0.16 -4.18
N ASN A 179 -16.73 0.71 -4.63
CA ASN A 179 -15.47 0.33 -5.28
C ASN A 179 -14.26 0.44 -4.36
N ARG A 180 -14.44 0.98 -3.15
CA ARG A 180 -13.34 1.28 -2.23
C ARG A 180 -12.70 0.00 -1.75
N GLU A 181 -11.37 -0.01 -1.71
CA GLU A 181 -10.61 -1.07 -1.06
C GLU A 181 -9.36 -0.46 -0.43
N PHE A 182 -9.08 -0.89 0.80
CA PHE A 182 -7.81 -0.63 1.43
C PHE A 182 -7.41 -1.78 2.35
N ILE A 183 -6.12 -1.84 2.64
CA ILE A 183 -5.51 -2.85 3.50
C ILE A 183 -4.63 -2.11 4.50
N LEU A 184 -5.09 -2.02 5.74
CA LEU A 184 -4.28 -1.50 6.83
C LEU A 184 -3.35 -2.61 7.31
N ILE A 185 -2.05 -2.32 7.37
CA ILE A 185 -1.02 -3.26 7.82
C ILE A 185 -0.34 -2.63 9.02
N LYS A 186 -0.43 -3.30 10.17
CA LYS A 186 0.20 -2.88 11.41
C LYS A 186 1.28 -3.87 11.81
N ARG A 187 2.51 -3.41 11.98
CA ARG A 187 3.57 -4.21 12.57
C ARG A 187 3.25 -4.49 14.04
N ILE A 188 3.25 -5.78 14.40
CA ILE A 188 3.13 -6.22 15.79
C ILE A 188 4.55 -6.28 16.36
N LYS A 189 4.84 -5.45 17.35
CA LYS A 189 6.07 -5.58 18.12
C LYS A 189 5.92 -6.72 19.12
N PRO A 190 6.92 -7.60 19.29
CA PRO A 190 6.90 -8.56 20.38
C PRO A 190 6.76 -7.80 21.70
N ALA A 191 5.96 -8.34 22.62
CA ALA A 191 5.91 -7.84 23.99
C ALA A 191 7.34 -7.88 24.55
N LYS A 192 7.78 -6.77 25.14
CA LYS A 192 9.06 -6.71 25.84
C LYS A 192 9.00 -7.53 27.12
#